data_AF-A0A9D4UEC3-F1
#
_entry.id   AF-A0A9D4UEC3-F1
#
_cell.length_a   1.000
_cell.length_b   1.000
_cell.length_c   1.000
_cell.angle_alpha   90.00
_cell.angle_beta   90.00
_cell.angle_gamma   90.00
#
_symmetry.space_group_name_H-M   'P 1'
#
loop_
_entity.id
_entity.type
_entity.pdbx_description
1 polymer ?
#
loop_
_entity_poly.entity_id
_entity_poly.type
_entity_poly.pdbx_seq_one_letter_code
_entity_poly.pdbx_strand_id
1 'polypeptide(L)'
;MTEIGEALAKLRRQVFTDGPFFNFEQEVSALLEYIYNTQLEYAACAEDLCITMDGSKDSYRLLGNFAAGQPLYEIHKAENDDLYICFKSPYSSNHTSNDSSAVDAKVKVPVLTTTGEDFCRL
;
A
#
# COMPACT_ATOMS: atom_id res chain seq x y z
N MET A 1 7.68 11.69 4.34
CA MET A 1 6.51 11.16 3.60
C MET A 1 5.69 12.25 2.89
N THR A 2 6.05 13.53 2.96
CA THR A 2 5.26 14.65 2.41
C THR A 2 5.36 14.81 0.89
N GLU A 3 6.49 14.43 0.27
CA GLU A 3 6.76 14.74 -1.14
C GLU A 3 5.86 13.98 -2.12
N ILE A 4 5.62 12.68 -1.90
CA ILE A 4 4.73 11.87 -2.75
C ILE A 4 3.29 12.32 -2.59
N GLY A 5 2.85 12.60 -1.36
CA GLY A 5 1.50 13.10 -1.10
C GLY A 5 1.25 14.46 -1.76
N GLU A 6 2.24 15.36 -1.75
CA GLU A 6 2.15 16.65 -2.45
C GLU A 6 2.12 16.49 -3.97
N ALA A 7 2.95 15.61 -4.53
CA ALA A 7 2.96 15.32 -5.97
C ALA A 7 1.61 14.75 -6.44
N LEU A 8 1.04 13.79 -5.69
CA LEU A 8 -0.28 13.24 -6.00
C LEU A 8 -1.38 14.30 -5.88
N ALA A 9 -1.33 15.16 -4.85
CA ALA A 9 -2.28 16.26 -4.72
C ALA A 9 -2.18 17.24 -5.90
N LYS A 10 -0.98 17.49 -6.44
CA LYS A 10 -0.78 18.30 -7.65
C LYS A 10 -1.36 17.61 -8.88
N LEU A 11 -1.14 16.30 -9.06
CA LEU A 11 -1.73 15.52 -10.17
C LEU A 11 -3.26 15.61 -10.15
N ARG A 12 -3.89 15.42 -8.97
CA ARG A 12 -5.34 15.54 -8.80
C ARG A 12 -5.89 16.92 -9.15
N ARG A 13 -5.14 17.99 -8.86
CA ARG A 13 -5.54 19.37 -9.20
C ARG A 13 -5.55 19.65 -10.70
N GLN A 14 -4.87 18.86 -11.51
CA GLN A 14 -4.91 19.00 -12.97
C GLN A 14 -6.20 18.43 -13.58
N VAL A 15 -7.02 17.71 -12.81
CA VAL A 15 -8.35 17.18 -13.21
C VAL A 15 -8.31 16.43 -14.54
N PHE A 16 -7.38 15.49 -14.67
CA PHE A 16 -7.39 14.56 -15.81
C PHE A 16 -8.65 13.70 -15.75
N THR A 17 -9.36 13.58 -16.86
CA THR A 17 -10.57 12.75 -16.96
C THR A 17 -10.30 11.38 -17.60
N ASP A 18 -9.19 11.25 -18.32
CA ASP A 18 -8.76 10.04 -19.02
C ASP A 18 -7.27 10.14 -19.36
N GLY A 19 -6.68 9.05 -19.85
CA GLY A 19 -5.32 8.98 -20.35
C GLY A 19 -4.30 8.46 -19.31
N PRO A 20 -3.02 8.42 -19.69
CA PRO A 20 -1.98 7.79 -18.87
C PRO A 20 -1.79 8.48 -17.51
N PHE A 21 -1.94 9.80 -17.43
CA PHE A 21 -1.84 10.54 -16.18
C PHE A 21 -3.01 10.27 -15.23
N PHE A 22 -4.23 10.11 -15.76
CA PHE A 22 -5.39 9.73 -14.97
C PHE A 22 -5.23 8.32 -14.42
N ASN A 23 -4.87 7.36 -15.28
CA ASN A 23 -4.68 5.96 -14.86
C ASN A 23 -3.57 5.85 -13.80
N PHE A 24 -2.44 6.53 -14.02
CA PHE A 24 -1.34 6.54 -13.07
C PHE A 24 -1.72 7.16 -11.72
N GLU A 25 -2.48 8.26 -11.72
CA GLU A 25 -2.98 8.89 -10.49
C GLU A 25 -3.86 7.92 -9.68
N GLN A 26 -4.74 7.18 -10.36
CA GLN A 26 -5.61 6.18 -9.72
C GLN A 26 -4.81 5.00 -9.17
N GLU A 27 -3.83 4.50 -9.91
CA GLU A 27 -2.94 3.43 -9.45
C GLU A 27 -2.11 3.86 -8.22
N VAL A 28 -1.56 5.08 -8.22
CA VAL A 28 -0.83 5.63 -7.05
C VAL A 28 -1.76 5.80 -5.85
N SER A 29 -3.00 6.25 -6.09
CA SER A 29 -4.01 6.37 -5.04
C SER A 29 -4.32 5.02 -4.39
N ALA A 30 -4.56 3.99 -5.19
CA ALA A 30 -4.80 2.64 -4.70
C ALA A 30 -3.59 2.07 -3.95
N LEU A 31 -2.36 2.32 -4.42
CA LEU A 31 -1.14 1.94 -3.72
C LEU A 31 -1.04 2.60 -2.33
N LEU A 32 -1.30 3.91 -2.24
CA LEU A 32 -1.24 4.62 -0.96
C LEU A 32 -2.35 4.17 0.00
N GLU A 33 -3.56 3.94 -0.52
CA GLU A 33 -4.68 3.41 0.27
C GLU A 33 -4.36 2.01 0.79
N TYR A 34 -3.78 1.15 -0.05
CA TYR A 34 -3.31 -0.16 0.36
C TYR A 34 -2.32 -0.06 1.53
N ILE A 35 -1.26 0.75 1.40
CA ILE A 35 -0.25 0.93 2.47
C ILE A 35 -0.89 1.50 3.75
N TYR A 36 -1.80 2.46 3.59
CA TYR A 36 -2.49 3.06 4.73
C TYR A 36 -3.35 2.04 5.47
N ASN A 37 -4.11 1.23 4.74
CA ASN A 37 -4.99 0.21 5.33
C ASN A 37 -4.17 -0.89 6.00
N THR A 38 -3.07 -1.35 5.39
CA THR A 38 -2.20 -2.33 6.04
C THR A 38 -1.52 -1.77 7.28
N GLN A 39 -1.15 -0.48 7.29
CA GLN A 39 -0.70 0.17 8.53
C GLN A 39 -1.83 0.28 9.55
N LEU A 40 -3.04 0.68 9.16
CA LEU A 40 -4.15 0.80 10.10
C LEU A 40 -4.49 -0.54 10.73
N GLU A 41 -4.53 -1.62 9.94
CA GLU A 41 -4.94 -2.94 10.41
C GLU A 41 -3.86 -3.62 11.26
N TYR A 42 -2.58 -3.44 10.92
CA TYR A 42 -1.47 -4.18 11.53
C TYR A 42 -0.51 -3.31 12.35
N ALA A 43 -0.80 -2.01 12.57
CA ALA A 43 0.07 -1.14 13.37
C ALA A 43 0.03 -1.38 14.87
N ALA A 44 -1.06 -1.90 15.41
CA ALA A 44 -1.17 -2.17 16.84
C ALA A 44 -1.04 -3.67 17.10
N CYS A 45 0.19 -4.17 17.06
CA CYS A 45 0.48 -5.58 17.26
C CYS A 45 1.54 -5.85 18.33
N ALA A 46 1.30 -6.85 19.18
CA ALA A 46 2.26 -7.53 20.05
C ALA A 46 2.44 -8.99 19.58
N GLU A 47 3.31 -9.76 20.22
CA GLU A 47 3.67 -11.13 19.81
C GLU A 47 2.47 -12.07 19.60
N ASP A 48 1.37 -11.85 20.34
CA ASP A 48 0.19 -12.71 20.42
C ASP A 48 -1.13 -12.02 20.03
N LEU A 49 -1.12 -10.71 19.83
CA LEU A 49 -2.33 -9.91 19.62
C LEU A 49 -2.10 -8.76 18.64
N CYS A 50 -2.93 -8.71 17.60
CA CYS A 50 -3.09 -7.54 16.74
C CYS A 50 -4.49 -6.96 16.91
N ILE A 51 -4.59 -5.64 16.97
CA ILE A 51 -5.86 -4.92 16.86
C ILE A 51 -5.73 -3.83 15.80
N THR A 52 -6.86 -3.41 15.26
CA THR A 52 -6.90 -2.26 14.35
C THR A 52 -6.49 -0.99 15.10
N MET A 53 -5.71 -0.15 14.45
CA MET A 53 -5.33 1.17 14.92
C MET A 53 -6.53 2.12 14.87
N ASP A 54 -7.37 2.07 15.89
CA ASP A 54 -8.61 2.85 16.01
C ASP A 54 -8.45 4.13 16.85
N GLY A 55 -7.23 4.40 17.35
CA GLY A 55 -6.93 5.53 18.21
C GLY A 55 -7.31 5.32 19.68
N SER A 56 -7.71 4.11 20.06
CA SER A 56 -7.93 3.74 21.46
C SER A 56 -6.61 3.70 22.23
N LYS A 57 -6.71 3.76 23.57
CA LYS A 57 -5.54 3.62 24.45
C LYS A 57 -4.82 2.28 24.22
N ASP A 58 -5.58 1.23 23.93
CA ASP A 58 -5.02 -0.11 23.70
C ASP A 58 -4.29 -0.19 22.35
N SER A 59 -4.79 0.45 21.29
CA SER A 59 -4.11 0.48 19.99
C SER A 59 -2.78 1.24 20.08
N TYR A 60 -2.76 2.38 20.79
CA TYR A 60 -1.53 3.13 21.03
C TYR A 60 -0.52 2.39 21.93
N ARG A 61 -1.00 1.61 22.91
CA ARG A 61 -0.11 0.80 23.74
C ARG A 61 0.63 -0.25 22.91
N LEU A 62 -0.05 -0.84 21.92
CA LEU A 62 0.50 -1.89 21.05
C LEU A 62 1.33 -1.33 19.88
N LEU A 63 1.23 -0.02 19.58
CA LEU A 63 2.03 0.64 18.54
C LEU A 63 3.55 0.55 18.77
N GLY A 64 3.99 0.42 20.03
CA GLY A 64 5.40 0.44 20.41
C GLY A 64 6.27 -0.65 19.76
N ASN A 65 5.65 -1.73 19.26
CA ASN A 65 6.34 -2.82 18.57
C ASN A 65 6.09 -2.85 17.05
N PHE A 66 5.35 -1.88 16.49
CA PHE A 66 5.07 -1.88 15.07
C PHE A 66 6.36 -1.79 14.26
N ALA A 67 6.51 -2.70 13.30
CA ALA A 67 7.62 -2.70 12.36
C ALA A 67 9.00 -2.73 13.02
N ALA A 68 9.17 -3.25 14.26
CA ALA A 68 10.36 -3.22 15.12
C ALA A 68 11.71 -3.58 14.44
N GLY A 69 12.17 -2.76 13.50
CA GLY A 69 13.25 -3.03 12.55
C GLY A 69 12.95 -4.05 11.44
N GLN A 70 11.73 -4.59 11.32
CA GLN A 70 11.43 -5.67 10.37
C GLN A 70 10.86 -5.17 9.03
N PRO A 71 11.25 -5.76 7.88
CA PRO A 71 10.70 -5.39 6.58
C PRO A 71 9.26 -5.89 6.45
N LEU A 72 8.30 -4.95 6.53
CA LEU A 72 6.86 -5.23 6.43
C LEU A 72 6.34 -5.39 5.00
N TYR A 73 7.11 -4.94 4.00
CA TYR A 73 6.69 -4.96 2.61
C TYR A 73 7.77 -5.59 1.74
N GLU A 74 7.33 -6.33 0.73
CA GLU A 74 8.18 -6.89 -0.31
C GLU A 74 7.71 -6.48 -1.69
N ILE A 75 8.66 -6.40 -2.61
CA ILE A 75 8.38 -6.21 -4.02
C ILE A 75 8.47 -7.56 -4.72
N HIS A 76 7.38 -8.00 -5.31
CA HIS A 76 7.31 -9.20 -6.13
C HIS A 76 7.18 -8.82 -7.60
N LYS A 77 7.92 -9.53 -8.44
CA LYS A 77 7.84 -9.41 -9.89
C LYS A 77 6.97 -10.53 -10.46
N ALA A 78 5.94 -10.18 -11.20
CA ALA A 78 5.07 -11.13 -11.89
C ALA A 78 5.65 -11.56 -13.24
N GLU A 79 5.06 -12.60 -13.84
CA GLU A 79 5.49 -13.15 -15.14
C GLU A 79 5.38 -12.13 -16.29
N ASN A 80 4.49 -11.16 -16.16
CA ASN A 80 4.27 -10.08 -17.13
C ASN A 80 5.18 -8.85 -16.91
N ASP A 81 6.26 -8.99 -16.12
CA ASP A 81 7.19 -7.93 -15.73
C ASP A 81 6.62 -6.86 -14.77
N ASP A 82 5.32 -6.94 -14.43
CA ASP A 82 4.72 -6.03 -13.44
C ASP A 82 5.30 -6.27 -12.05
N LEU A 83 5.46 -5.18 -11.31
CA LEU A 83 5.90 -5.19 -9.92
C LEU A 83 4.69 -5.04 -9.00
N TYR A 84 4.71 -5.73 -7.87
CA TYR A 84 3.68 -5.68 -6.84
C TYR A 84 4.31 -5.47 -5.48
N ILE A 85 3.67 -4.67 -4.63
CA ILE A 85 4.01 -4.55 -3.20
C ILE A 85 3.09 -5.48 -2.42
N CYS A 86 3.68 -6.41 -1.67
CA CYS A 86 2.98 -7.36 -0.80
C CYS A 86 3.30 -7.03 0.66
N PHE A 87 2.30 -7.10 1.55
CA PHE A 87 2.51 -6.94 2.98
C PHE A 87 2.87 -8.29 3.62
N LYS A 88 4.03 -8.35 4.26
CA LYS A 88 4.45 -9.49 5.08
C LYS A 88 3.82 -9.36 6.46
N SER A 89 2.74 -10.09 6.70
CA SER A 89 2.21 -10.20 8.07
C SER A 89 3.17 -11.02 8.94
N PRO A 90 3.77 -10.44 10.00
CA PRO A 90 4.67 -11.19 10.88
C PRO A 90 3.95 -12.27 11.71
N TYR A 91 2.61 -12.29 11.72
CA TYR A 91 1.79 -13.20 12.53
C TYR A 91 1.15 -14.35 11.73
N SER A 92 1.31 -14.36 10.40
CA SER A 92 0.76 -15.41 9.53
C SER A 92 1.48 -16.76 9.65
N SER A 93 2.67 -16.82 10.26
CA SER A 93 3.52 -18.02 10.23
C SER A 93 3.05 -19.18 11.12
N ASN A 94 2.12 -18.98 12.06
CA ASN A 94 1.79 -20.00 13.07
C ASN A 94 0.34 -20.53 13.05
N HIS A 95 -0.53 -20.04 12.16
CA HIS A 95 -1.85 -20.65 11.98
C HIS A 95 -1.85 -21.56 10.75
N THR A 96 -1.61 -22.86 11.00
CA THR A 96 -2.02 -23.94 10.11
C THR A 96 -3.55 -23.95 10.04
N SER A 97 -4.12 -23.14 9.17
CA SER A 97 -5.49 -23.30 8.71
C SER A 97 -5.47 -23.22 7.20
N ASN A 98 -5.98 -24.29 6.57
CA ASN A 98 -6.29 -24.42 5.14
C ASN A 98 -7.36 -23.41 4.68
N ASP A 99 -7.31 -22.17 5.16
CA ASP A 99 -8.21 -21.11 4.80
C ASP A 99 -7.42 -20.12 3.94
N SER A 100 -7.52 -20.32 2.64
CA SER A 100 -6.98 -19.50 1.56
C SER A 100 -7.68 -18.14 1.49
N SER A 101 -7.76 -17.46 2.63
CA SER A 101 -8.42 -16.17 2.85
C SER A 101 -7.57 -15.21 3.69
N ALA A 102 -6.28 -15.52 3.94
CA ALA A 102 -5.29 -14.46 3.97
C ALA A 102 -5.06 -14.10 2.51
N VAL A 103 -5.90 -13.22 1.97
CA VAL A 103 -5.70 -12.67 0.63
C VAL A 103 -4.24 -12.24 0.59
N ASP A 104 -3.48 -12.73 -0.38
CA ASP A 104 -2.21 -12.16 -0.81
C ASP A 104 -2.50 -10.73 -1.23
N ALA A 105 -2.73 -9.87 -0.24
CA ALA A 105 -3.08 -8.49 -0.42
C ALA A 105 -1.81 -7.90 -1.02
N LYS A 106 -1.91 -7.60 -2.32
CA LYS A 106 -0.82 -7.08 -3.11
C LYS A 106 -1.39 -5.99 -3.97
N VAL A 107 -0.60 -4.95 -4.15
CA VAL A 107 -0.98 -3.82 -4.98
C VAL A 107 0.08 -3.62 -6.04
N LYS A 108 -0.35 -3.37 -7.27
CA LYS A 108 0.57 -3.13 -8.39
C LYS A 108 1.36 -1.85 -8.12
N VAL A 109 2.65 -1.88 -8.42
CA VAL A 109 3.49 -0.68 -8.44
C VAL A 109 3.13 0.12 -9.69
N PRO A 110 2.64 1.37 -9.54
CA PRO A 110 2.25 2.19 -10.67
C PRO A 110 3.45 2.53 -11.55
N VAL A 111 3.29 2.41 -12.87
CA VAL A 111 4.32 2.79 -13.85
C VAL A 111 3.70 3.73 -14.87
N LEU A 112 4.17 4.98 -14.89
CA LEU A 112 3.72 5.97 -15.86
C LEU A 112 4.34 5.68 -17.22
N THR A 113 3.57 5.06 -18.11
CA THR A 113 3.93 4.91 -19.52
C THR A 113 3.30 6.06 -20.30
N THR A 114 4.12 6.97 -20.82
CA THR A 114 3.64 8.13 -21.60
C THR A 114 4.43 8.27 -22.89
N THR A 115 3.78 8.84 -23.90
CA THR A 115 4.37 9.24 -25.17
C THR A 115 4.41 10.76 -25.29
N GLY A 116 5.17 11.28 -26.26
CA GLY A 116 5.22 12.74 -26.49
C GLY A 116 3.86 13.38 -26.77
N GLU A 117 2.92 12.63 -27.36
CA GLU A 117 1.57 13.10 -27.65
C GLU A 117 0.71 13.27 -26.39
N ASP A 118 0.99 12.51 -25.34
CA ASP A 118 0.27 12.59 -24.07
C ASP A 118 0.61 13.88 -23.31
N PHE A 119 1.81 14.43 -23.52
CA PHE A 119 2.20 15.73 -22.97
C PHE A 119 1.56 16.91 -23.72
N CYS A 120 1.22 16.73 -25.00
CA CYS A 120 0.55 17.77 -25.79
C CYS A 120 -0.94 17.93 -25.42
N ARG A 121 -1.48 17.02 -24.60
CA ARG A 121 -2.87 17.04 -24.11
C ARG A 121 -2.99 17.51 -22.64
N LEU A 122 -1.86 17.86 -22.00
CA LEU A 122 -1.79 18.54 -20.70
C LEU A 122 -2.12 20.03 -20.84
#